data_AF-A0AA37TQU2-F1
#
_entry.id   AF-A0AA37TQU2-F1
#
_cell.length_a   1.000
_cell.length_b   1.000
_cell.length_c   1.000
_cell.angle_alpha   90.00
_cell.angle_beta   90.00
_cell.angle_gamma   90.00
#
_symmetry.space_group_name_H-M   'P 1'
#
loop_
_entity.id
_entity.type
_entity.pdbx_description
1 polymer ?
#
loop_
_entity_poly.entity_id
_entity_poly.type
_entity_poly.pdbx_seq_one_letter_code
_entity_poly.pdbx_strand_id
1 'polypeptide(L)' 'MAKSLTFTMMHFTIAFGVVYLMTGDIMVGGAVALIEPAINSVGYFFHEKIWERFHQKHAHAVQPS' A
#
# COMPACT_ATOMS: atom_id res chain seq x y z
N MET A 1 3.99 2.91 -19.79
CA MET A 1 5.03 2.26 -18.97
C MET A 1 6.02 3.26 -18.36
N ALA A 2 6.62 4.18 -19.14
CA ALA A 2 7.53 5.20 -18.58
C ALA A 2 6.90 6.05 -17.45
N LYS A 3 5.65 6.52 -17.62
CA LYS A 3 4.94 7.30 -16.57
C LYS A 3 4.85 6.58 -15.22
N SER A 4 4.55 5.27 -15.23
CA SER A 4 4.43 4.48 -14.01
C SER A 4 5.78 4.33 -13.33
N LEU A 5 6.84 4.07 -14.10
CA LEU A 5 8.19 3.96 -13.57
C LEU A 5 8.69 5.29 -12.98
N THR A 6 8.47 6.41 -13.68
CA THR A 6 8.85 7.74 -13.19
C THR A 6 8.07 8.11 -11.93
N PHE A 7 6.79 7.74 -11.83
CA PHE A 7 5.99 7.94 -10.63
C PHE A 7 6.53 7.13 -9.43
N THR A 8 6.85 5.85 -9.64
CA THR A 8 7.46 5.01 -8.62
C THR A 8 8.81 5.56 -8.16
N MET A 9 9.70 5.95 -9.08
CA MET A 9 10.99 6.55 -8.74
C MET A 9 10.85 7.86 -7.97
N MET A 10 9.94 8.75 -8.38
CA MET A 10 9.64 9.98 -7.67
C MET A 10 9.19 9.68 -6.24
N HIS A 11 8.28 8.73 -6.06
CA HIS A 11 7.76 8.34 -4.77
C HIS A 11 8.86 7.80 -3.84
N PHE A 12 9.68 6.86 -4.32
CA PHE A 12 10.84 6.35 -3.57
C PHE A 12 11.80 7.48 -3.16
N THR A 13 12.04 8.43 -4.05
CA THR A 13 12.94 9.57 -3.79
C THR A 13 12.40 10.48 -2.70
N ILE A 14 11.09 10.77 -2.72
CA ILE A 14 10.42 11.60 -1.70
C ILE A 14 10.38 10.86 -0.35
N ALA A 15 9.96 9.59 -0.33
CA ALA A 15 9.89 8.78 0.88
C ALA A 15 11.27 8.66 1.55
N PHE A 16 12.30 8.30 0.78
CA PHE A 16 13.68 8.27 1.25
C PHE A 16 14.15 9.64 1.76
N GLY A 17 13.91 10.70 0.97
CA GLY A 17 14.36 12.06 1.30
C GLY A 17 13.74 12.61 2.58
N VAL A 18 12.43 12.42 2.79
CA VAL A 18 11.73 12.85 4.01
C VAL A 18 12.25 12.10 5.23
N VAL A 19 12.38 10.78 5.14
CA VAL A 19 12.86 9.95 6.26
C VAL A 19 14.31 10.26 6.58
N TYR A 20 15.17 10.42 5.56
CA TYR A 20 16.55 10.81 5.74
C TYR A 20 16.67 12.21 6.35
N LEU A 21 15.85 13.18 5.94
CA LEU A 21 15.84 14.52 6.54
C LEU A 21 15.40 14.48 8.02
N MET A 22 14.44 13.63 8.37
CA MET A 22 13.96 13.49 9.75
C MET A 22 14.92 12.71 10.65
N THR A 23 15.59 11.69 10.12
CA THR A 23 16.36 10.72 10.91
C THR A 23 17.86 10.94 10.81
N GLY A 24 18.34 11.53 9.72
CA GLY A 24 19.76 11.60 9.36
C GLY A 24 20.38 10.26 8.92
N ASP A 25 19.58 9.19 8.85
CA ASP A 25 20.05 7.82 8.61
C ASP A 25 19.55 7.27 7.26
N ILE A 26 20.51 6.92 6.40
CA ILE A 26 20.30 6.36 5.07
C ILE A 26 19.70 4.95 5.14
N MET A 27 20.06 4.15 6.15
CA MET A 27 19.50 2.80 6.34
C MET A 27 18.01 2.85 6.60
N VAL A 28 17.57 3.78 7.46
CA VAL A 28 16.15 3.96 7.78
C VAL A 28 15.37 4.45 6.56
N GLY A 29 15.92 5.41 5.81
CA GLY A 29 15.32 5.88 4.55
C GLY A 29 15.13 4.75 3.53
N GLY A 30 16.13 3.89 3.36
CA GLY A 30 16.07 2.74 2.45
C GLY A 30 15.07 1.67 2.90
N ALA A 31 15.01 1.40 4.21
CA ALA A 31 14.03 0.46 4.78
C ALA A 31 12.59 0.95 4.58
N VAL A 32 12.32 2.23 4.84
CA VAL A 32 10.97 2.80 4.68
C VAL A 32 10.52 2.77 3.23
N ALA A 33 11.42 3.12 2.30
CA ALA A 33 11.17 3.01 0.86
C ALA A 33 10.59 1.64 0.47
N LEU A 34 11.10 0.54 1.03
CA LEU A 34 10.62 -0.82 0.74
C LEU A 34 9.40 -1.23 1.58
N ILE A 35 9.31 -0.73 2.82
CA ILE A 35 8.21 -1.02 3.74
C ILE A 35 6.90 -0.41 3.25
N GLU A 36 6.93 0.78 2.68
CA GLU A 36 5.72 1.49 2.21
C GLU A 36 4.89 0.67 1.19
N PRO A 37 5.45 0.15 0.08
CA PRO A 37 4.70 -0.71 -0.84
C PRO A 37 4.34 -2.07 -0.23
N ALA A 38 5.13 -2.59 0.72
CA ALA A 38 4.80 -3.84 1.41
C ALA A 38 3.58 -3.67 2.31
N ILE A 39 3.52 -2.60 3.11
CA ILE A 39 2.36 -2.28 3.95
C ILE A 39 1.14 -1.98 3.08
N ASN A 40 1.30 -1.25 1.97
CA ASN A 40 0.20 -0.98 1.06
C ASN A 40 -0.38 -2.28 0.46
N SER A 41 0.50 -3.22 0.07
CA SER A 41 0.07 -4.52 -0.47
C SER A 41 -0.63 -5.38 0.60
N VAL A 42 -0.07 -5.45 1.81
CA VAL A 42 -0.64 -6.19 2.93
C VAL A 42 -1.97 -5.56 3.37
N GLY A 43 -2.01 -4.23 3.49
CA GLY A 43 -3.20 -3.46 3.82
C GLY A 43 -4.31 -3.68 2.82
N TYR A 44 -4.01 -3.65 1.51
CA TYR A 44 -4.97 -3.97 0.46
C TYR A 44 -5.50 -5.40 0.57
N PHE A 45 -4.63 -6.39 0.80
CA PHE A 45 -5.03 -7.78 0.98
C PHE A 45 -5.97 -7.97 2.18
N PHE A 46 -5.65 -7.37 3.33
CA PHE A 46 -6.53 -7.40 4.49
C PHE A 46 -7.83 -6.63 4.25
N HIS A 47 -7.77 -5.47 3.60
CA HIS A 47 -8.95 -4.69 3.25
C HIS A 47 -9.91 -5.50 2.37
N GLU A 48 -9.40 -6.13 1.31
CA GLU A 48 -10.18 -7.00 0.43
C GLU A 48 -10.77 -8.18 1.20
N LYS A 49 -9.97 -8.88 1.99
CA LYS A 49 -10.42 -10.03 2.79
C LYS A 49 -11.50 -9.67 3.82
N ILE A 50 -11.37 -8.50 4.45
CA ILE A 50 -12.37 -7.97 5.39
C ILE A 50 -13.63 -7.59 4.62
N TRP A 51 -13.48 -6.86 3.51
CA TRP A 51 -14.58 -6.40 2.68
C TRP A 51 -15.39 -7.56 2.08
N GLU A 52 -14.73 -8.60 1.59
CA GLU A 52 -15.35 -9.83 1.11
C GLU A 52 -16.16 -10.51 2.23
N ARG A 53 -15.62 -10.58 3.44
CA ARG A 53 -16.32 -11.14 4.60
C ARG A 53 -17.56 -10.33 5.00
N PHE A 54 -17.54 -9.02 4.79
CA PHE A 54 -18.72 -8.17 4.98
C PHE A 54 -19.71 -8.29 3.81
N HIS A 55 -19.25 -8.45 2.56
CA HIS A 55 -20.09 -8.61 1.37
C HIS A 55 -20.78 -9.97 1.28
N GLN A 56 -20.17 -11.04 1.80
CA GLN A 56 -20.78 -12.37 1.90
C GLN A 56 -22.06 -12.38 2.75
N LYS A 57 -22.23 -11.41 3.66
CA LYS A 57 -23.48 -11.26 4.43
C LYS A 57 -24.63 -10.64 3.64
N HIS A 58 -24.36 -9.98 2.51
CA HIS A 58 -25.39 -9.34 1.68
C HIS A 58 -25.85 -10.21 0.50
N ALA A 59 -25.06 -11.21 0.07
CA ALA A 59 -25.40 -12.08 -1.05
C ALA A 59 -26.45 -13.18 -0.72
N HIS A 60 -26.68 -13.49 0.56
CA HIS A 60 -27.70 -14.46 0.97
C HIS A 60 -29.12 -13.89 1.12
N ALA A 61 -29.31 -12.57 0.98
CA ALA A 61 -30.61 -11.92 1.13
C ALA A 61 -31.39 -11.74 -0.20
N VAL A 62 -30.82 -12.14 -1.34
CA VAL A 62 -31.47 -12.01 -2.66
C VAL A 62 -31.61 -13.40 -3.31
N GLN A 63 -32.42 -14.26 -2.69
CA GLN A 63 -33.15 -15.28 -3.43
C GLN A 63 -34.56 -14.73 -3.69
N PRO A 64 -34.86 -14.22 -4.89
CA PRO A 64 -36.24 -14.08 -5.31
C PRO A 64 -36.74 -15.45 -5.79
N SER A 65 -37.81 -15.90 -5.14
CA SER A 65 -38.67 -17.04 -5.47
C SER A 65 -39.26 -16.98 -6.88
#